data_AF-A0A2A6BWL7-F1
#
_entry.id   AF-A0A2A6BWL7-F1
#
_cell.length_a   1.000
_cell.length_b   1.000
_cell.length_c   1.000
_cell.angle_alpha   90.00
_cell.angle_beta   90.00
_cell.angle_gamma   90.00
#
_symmetry.space_group_name_H-M   'P 1'
#
loop_
_entity.id
_entity.type
_entity.pdbx_description
1 polymer ?
#
loop_
_entity_poly.entity_id
_entity_poly.type
_entity_poly.pdbx_seq_one_letter_code
_entity_poly.pdbx_strand_id
1 'polypeptide(L)'
;MEGFGMIEVVYKAWKATEAALALHNYQCGSVDEDENRAKRHACYRVIVAYLMGPLGRGIRIRLPACVIKAVRAKWPSTTYTGFKPSEIVD
;
A
#
# COMPACT_ATOMS: atom_id res chain seq x y z
N MET A 1 -5.68 -13.59 -22.77
CA MET A 1 -4.50 -13.54 -21.89
C MET A 1 -4.86 -12.69 -20.67
N GLU A 2 -4.09 -12.71 -19.56
CA GLU A 2 -4.28 -11.89 -18.33
C GLU A 2 -4.85 -12.61 -17.09
N GLY A 3 -4.34 -13.81 -16.78
CA GLY A 3 -4.58 -14.47 -15.49
C GLY A 3 -3.41 -14.45 -14.50
N PHE A 4 -2.19 -14.14 -14.94
CA PHE A 4 -0.95 -14.34 -14.16
C PHE A 4 -0.39 -13.06 -13.50
N GLY A 5 -0.87 -11.87 -13.87
CA GLY A 5 -0.24 -10.61 -13.46
C GLY A 5 -0.42 -10.26 -11.98
N MET A 6 -1.56 -10.56 -11.37
CA MET A 6 -1.88 -10.04 -10.02
C MET A 6 -0.96 -10.63 -8.93
N ILE A 7 -0.60 -11.91 -9.03
CA ILE A 7 0.30 -12.56 -8.06
C ILE A 7 1.72 -11.99 -8.19
N GLU A 8 2.19 -11.78 -9.41
CA GLU A 8 3.50 -11.21 -9.69
C GLU A 8 3.61 -9.75 -9.21
N VAL A 9 2.56 -8.95 -9.42
CA VAL A 9 2.48 -7.57 -8.91
C VAL A 9 2.55 -7.54 -7.39
N VAL A 10 1.80 -8.39 -6.72
CA VAL A 10 1.80 -8.47 -5.25
C VAL A 10 3.18 -8.88 -4.74
N TYR A 11 3.83 -9.87 -5.36
CA TYR A 11 5.18 -10.30 -4.99
C TYR A 11 6.24 -9.21 -5.20
N LYS A 12 6.23 -8.54 -6.35
CA LYS A 12 7.13 -7.41 -6.64
C LYS A 12 6.90 -6.26 -5.67
N ALA A 13 5.64 -5.95 -5.37
CA ALA A 13 5.30 -4.93 -4.39
C ALA A 13 5.76 -5.29 -2.98
N TRP A 14 5.71 -6.56 -2.58
CA TRP A 14 6.28 -7.01 -1.30
C TRP A 14 7.78 -6.74 -1.22
N LYS A 15 8.54 -7.08 -2.26
CA LYS A 15 9.99 -6.82 -2.30
C LYS A 15 10.32 -5.33 -2.27
N ALA A 16 9.48 -4.50 -2.89
CA ALA A 16 9.65 -3.04 -2.92
C ALA A 16 9.12 -2.33 -1.65
N THR A 17 8.46 -3.05 -0.73
CA THR A 17 7.81 -2.44 0.44
C THR A 17 8.82 -1.79 1.39
N GLU A 18 9.98 -2.39 1.60
CA GLU A 18 11.02 -1.84 2.49
C GLU A 18 11.61 -0.54 1.93
N ALA A 19 11.92 -0.51 0.63
CA ALA A 19 12.40 0.69 -0.04
C ALA A 19 11.34 1.81 -0.04
N ALA A 20 10.08 1.47 -0.29
CA ALA A 20 8.97 2.42 -0.25
C ALA A 20 8.73 2.97 1.16
N LEU A 21 8.87 2.13 2.19
CA LEU A 21 8.78 2.56 3.59
C LEU A 21 9.94 3.48 3.97
N ALA A 22 11.17 3.13 3.59
CA ALA A 22 12.34 3.97 3.83
C ALA A 22 12.19 5.35 3.17
N LEU A 23 11.73 5.40 1.92
CA LEU A 23 11.44 6.65 1.23
C LEU A 23 10.35 7.45 1.93
N HIS A 24 9.27 6.80 2.36
CA HIS A 24 8.19 7.45 3.11
C HIS A 24 8.69 8.09 4.40
N ASN A 25 9.48 7.35 5.18
CA ASN A 25 10.03 7.83 6.44
C ASN A 25 10.99 9.00 6.21
N TYR A 26 11.81 8.95 5.16
CA TYR A 26 12.68 10.06 4.76
C TYR A 26 11.86 11.31 4.38
N GLN A 27 10.79 11.16 3.60
CA GLN A 27 9.93 12.27 3.15
C GLN A 27 9.14 12.89 4.30
N CYS A 28 8.64 12.08 5.23
CA CYS A 28 7.77 12.53 6.30
C CYS A 28 8.54 12.99 7.55
N GLY A 29 9.83 12.62 7.67
CA GLY A 29 10.67 12.92 8.84
C GLY A 29 10.24 12.18 10.11
N SER A 30 9.32 11.22 10.00
CA SER A 30 8.79 10.45 11.12
C SER A 30 8.62 8.98 10.74
N VAL A 31 8.78 8.11 11.73
CA VAL A 31 8.60 6.66 11.61
C VAL A 31 7.31 6.29 12.31
N ASP A 32 6.45 5.52 11.64
CA ASP A 32 5.23 4.97 12.25
C ASP A 32 5.62 4.02 13.41
N GLU A 33 4.99 4.17 14.57
CA GLU A 33 5.25 3.31 15.74
C GLU A 33 4.83 1.85 15.48
N ASP A 34 3.81 1.64 14.65
CA ASP A 34 3.39 0.32 14.18
C ASP A 34 4.08 0.01 12.83
N GLU A 35 5.21 -0.70 12.91
CA GLU A 35 6.00 -1.11 11.76
C GLU A 35 5.17 -1.93 10.74
N ASN A 36 4.26 -2.78 11.23
CA ASN A 36 3.40 -3.59 10.37
C ASN A 36 2.38 -2.71 9.64
N ARG A 37 1.81 -1.71 10.30
CA ARG A 37 0.96 -0.70 9.65
C ARG A 37 1.72 0.06 8.57
N ALA A 38 2.94 0.49 8.88
CA ALA A 38 3.79 1.21 7.94
C ALA A 38 4.06 0.36 6.69
N LYS A 39 4.45 -0.90 6.87
CA LYS A 39 4.68 -1.87 5.77
C LYS A 39 3.41 -2.11 4.95
N ARG A 40 2.24 -2.29 5.57
CA ARG A 40 0.96 -2.43 4.83
C ARG A 40 0.69 -1.21 3.96
N HIS A 41 0.80 -0.02 4.53
CA HIS A 41 0.50 1.23 3.83
C HIS A 41 1.47 1.50 2.68
N ALA A 42 2.77 1.26 2.90
CA ALA A 42 3.78 1.32 1.85
C ALA A 42 3.47 0.31 0.73
N CYS A 43 3.12 -0.93 1.07
CA CYS A 43 2.77 -1.96 0.09
C CYS A 43 1.55 -1.56 -0.75
N TYR A 44 0.48 -1.04 -0.11
CA TYR A 44 -0.69 -0.54 -0.84
C TYR A 44 -0.32 0.56 -1.84
N ARG A 45 0.54 1.50 -1.45
CA ARG A 45 0.99 2.59 -2.32
C ARG A 45 1.78 2.08 -3.51
N VAL A 46 2.68 1.11 -3.30
CA VAL A 46 3.45 0.50 -4.40
C VAL A 46 2.54 -0.23 -5.39
N ILE A 47 1.57 -1.02 -4.91
CA ILE A 47 0.63 -1.74 -5.78
C ILE A 47 -0.18 -0.75 -6.62
N VAL A 48 -0.71 0.30 -5.97
CA VAL A 48 -1.50 1.32 -6.67
C VAL A 48 -0.65 2.07 -7.70
N ALA A 49 0.57 2.49 -7.33
CA ALA A 49 1.48 3.19 -8.24
C ALA A 49 1.89 2.31 -9.43
N TYR A 50 2.07 1.00 -9.22
CA TYR A 50 2.39 0.06 -10.30
C TYR A 50 1.22 -0.12 -11.27
N LEU A 51 -0.01 -0.24 -10.76
CA LEU A 51 -1.19 -0.49 -11.58
C LEU A 51 -1.71 0.76 -12.29
N MET A 52 -1.63 1.92 -11.63
CA MET A 52 -2.31 3.15 -12.07
C MET A 52 -1.33 4.28 -12.44
N GLY A 53 -0.05 4.13 -12.15
CA GLY A 53 0.92 5.21 -12.29
C GLY A 53 0.83 6.26 -11.16
N PRO A 54 1.44 7.45 -11.35
CA PRO A 54 1.47 8.51 -10.34
C PRO A 54 0.06 9.08 -10.12
N LEU A 55 -0.51 8.83 -8.95
CA LEU A 55 -1.75 9.46 -8.51
C LEU A 55 -1.46 10.84 -7.92
N GLY A 56 -2.20 11.85 -8.38
CA GLY A 56 -2.17 13.20 -7.81
C GLY A 56 -2.55 13.22 -6.33
N ARG A 57 -2.28 14.36 -5.68
CA ARG A 57 -2.65 14.58 -4.28
C ARG A 57 -4.17 14.45 -4.12
N GLY A 58 -4.62 13.78 -3.07
CA GLY A 58 -6.04 13.60 -2.75
C GLY A 58 -6.73 12.42 -3.44
N ILE A 59 -6.09 11.79 -4.43
CA ILE A 59 -6.68 10.62 -5.10
C ILE A 59 -6.38 9.34 -4.32
N ARG A 60 -7.42 8.73 -3.75
CA ARG A 60 -7.34 7.43 -3.05
C ARG A 60 -8.14 6.38 -3.81
N ILE A 61 -7.48 5.29 -4.22
CA ILE A 61 -8.11 4.18 -4.96
C ILE A 61 -8.32 2.98 -4.03
N ARG A 62 -9.46 2.30 -4.17
CA ARG A 62 -9.76 1.06 -3.45
C ARG A 62 -9.03 -0.12 -4.10
N LEU A 63 -8.25 -0.85 -3.31
CA LEU A 63 -7.63 -2.09 -3.76
C LEU A 63 -8.62 -3.27 -3.72
N PRO A 64 -8.43 -4.29 -4.57
CA PRO A 64 -9.21 -5.52 -4.53
C PRO A 64 -9.10 -6.24 -3.18
N ALA A 65 -10.19 -6.90 -2.77
CA ALA A 65 -10.24 -7.60 -1.48
C ALA A 65 -9.22 -8.73 -1.35
N CYS A 66 -8.89 -9.42 -2.44
CA CYS A 66 -7.89 -10.49 -2.47
C CYS A 66 -6.48 -9.96 -2.11
N VAL A 67 -6.10 -8.81 -2.67
CA VAL A 67 -4.83 -8.14 -2.38
C VAL A 67 -4.78 -7.71 -0.92
N ILE A 68 -5.86 -7.10 -0.42
CA ILE A 68 -5.94 -6.66 0.98
C ILE A 68 -5.78 -7.85 1.93
N LYS A 69 -6.46 -8.97 1.67
CA LYS A 69 -6.34 -10.19 2.49
C LYS A 69 -4.91 -10.71 2.51
N ALA A 70 -4.25 -10.78 1.34
CA ALA A 70 -2.86 -11.25 1.26
C ALA A 70 -1.88 -10.35 2.03
N VAL A 71 -2.02 -9.03 1.90
CA VAL A 71 -1.18 -8.06 2.61
C VAL A 71 -1.44 -8.11 4.12
N ARG A 72 -2.70 -8.25 4.55
CA ARG A 72 -3.07 -8.39 5.97
C ARG A 72 -2.59 -9.70 6.59
N ALA A 73 -2.53 -10.79 5.82
CA ALA A 73 -1.97 -12.05 6.26
C ALA A 73 -0.45 -11.96 6.47
N LYS A 74 0.25 -11.14 5.67
CA LYS A 74 1.70 -10.93 5.79
C LYS A 74 2.07 -10.03 6.97
N TRP A 75 1.32 -8.94 7.17
CA TRP A 75 1.54 -7.98 8.25
C TRP A 75 0.24 -7.82 9.07
N PRO A 76 0.03 -8.68 10.08
CA PRO A 76 -1.21 -8.68 10.85
C PRO A 76 -1.37 -7.43 11.72
N SER A 77 -2.59 -7.16 12.16
CA SER A 77 -2.93 -6.13 13.15
C SER A 77 -4.15 -6.58 13.94
N THR A 78 -4.26 -6.16 15.19
CA THR A 78 -5.42 -6.40 16.06
C THR A 78 -6.67 -5.69 15.55
N THR A 79 -6.49 -4.49 14.97
CA THR A 79 -7.60 -3.66 14.48
C THR A 79 -7.30 -3.18 13.07
N TYR A 80 -8.21 -3.48 12.13
CA TYR A 80 -8.11 -2.98 10.76
C TYR A 80 -9.07 -1.82 10.53
N THR A 81 -8.55 -0.73 10.00
CA THR A 81 -9.38 0.36 9.48
C THR A 81 -9.76 0.08 8.03
N GLY A 82 -10.99 0.46 7.66
CA GLY A 82 -11.49 0.39 6.29
C GLY A 82 -10.90 1.48 5.40
N PHE A 83 -11.29 1.48 4.13
CA PHE A 83 -10.95 2.55 3.20
C PHE A 83 -11.52 3.88 3.69
N LYS A 84 -10.68 4.91 3.79
CA LYS A 84 -11.09 6.29 4.07
C LYS A 84 -10.86 7.15 2.83
N PRO A 85 -11.88 7.86 2.32
CA PRO A 85 -11.69 8.81 1.23
C PRO A 85 -10.73 9.93 1.65
N SER A 86 -10.21 10.67 0.67
CA SER A 86 -9.42 11.85 0.97
C SER A 86 -10.34 12.98 1.43
N GLU A 87 -9.91 13.71 2.46
CA GLU A 87 -10.57 14.92 2.94
C GLU A 87 -10.03 16.18 2.23
N ILE A 88 -8.96 16.02 1.45
CA ILE A 88 -8.43 17.09 0.60
C ILE A 88 -9.45 17.31 -0.53
N VAL A 89 -10.22 18.38 -0.39
CA VAL A 89 -10.98 19.02 -1.47
C VAL A 89 -10.12 20.17 -1.99
N ASP A 90 -9.92 20.24 -3.31
CA ASP A 90 -9.25 21.37 -3.97
C ASP A 90 -9.99 22.68 -3.72
#